data_AF-A0A4Y9XKE0-F1
#
_entry.id   AF-A0A4Y9XKE0-F1
#
_cell.length_a   1.000
_cell.length_b   1.000
_cell.length_c   1.000
_cell.angle_alpha   90.00
_cell.angle_beta   90.00
_cell.angle_gamma   90.00
#
_symmetry.space_group_name_H-M   'P 1'
#
loop_
_entity.id
_entity.type
_entity.pdbx_description
1 polymer ?
#
loop_
_entity_poly.entity_id
_entity_poly.type
_entity_poly.pdbx_seq_one_letter_code
_entity_poly.pdbx_strand_id
1 'polypeptide(L)'
;LAQTCHEASRHISVASYDPPTSMHVVIRYFDTVYHFCEGHDATQHAAFGEAAHIAITLRMHEESSYEGLDLIECEVRRRTFWLLFGADKSMSILLGRPISLRDEDTTCNFPRELDDEYITHSAYLPQPHGKTAIVSGLNYISRIFAAAGRDPRAHPRRQALPAAGPVPNRALEEVEALHLRIMSALAHAPEALRLKHVLSPNYIPPELGGPNFRQTTLGEVKDFFDNPNASRANALNPFLVMQANVYVTQQLVRFVIEQYRDELITALQASIDEQRVAEEREAVASELLNILHRFVRGRAPSVPGLVTVRHSALNGSLTATGSHSIPIQSIATNGPLIGDFLSILSEIERNYLLDDEPRDPGASGDGMPLMGN
;
A
#
# COMPACT_ATOMS: atom_id res chain seq x y z
N LEU A 1 13.42 -0.23 17.95
CA LEU A 1 14.26 -0.82 16.87
C LEU A 1 14.23 0.02 15.60
N ALA A 2 13.05 0.30 15.02
CA ALA A 2 12.93 1.08 13.78
C ALA A 2 13.60 2.47 13.88
N GLN A 3 13.37 3.20 14.98
CA GLN A 3 14.06 4.46 15.27
C GLN A 3 15.59 4.30 15.29
N THR A 4 16.11 3.28 16.00
CA THR A 4 17.55 3.00 16.04
C THR A 4 18.14 2.73 14.66
N CYS A 5 17.41 2.00 13.80
CA CYS A 5 17.81 1.78 12.41
C CYS A 5 17.84 3.08 11.61
N HIS A 6 16.86 3.96 11.78
CA HIS A 6 16.81 5.28 11.15
C HIS A 6 17.96 6.19 11.62
N GLU A 7 18.24 6.22 12.92
CA GLU A 7 19.37 6.98 13.47
C GLU A 7 20.71 6.49 12.90
N ALA A 8 20.90 5.16 12.84
CA ALA A 8 22.07 4.56 12.22
C ALA A 8 22.17 4.86 10.72
N SER A 9 21.04 4.89 10.00
CA SER A 9 20.98 5.18 8.56
C SER A 9 21.61 6.54 8.23
N ARG A 10 21.31 7.55 9.07
CA ARG A 10 21.85 8.91 8.96
C ARG A 10 23.37 8.95 9.16
N HIS A 11 23.92 8.12 10.04
CA HIS A 11 25.37 8.06 10.26
C HIS A 11 26.09 7.40 9.09
N ILE A 12 25.52 6.35 8.52
CA ILE A 12 26.13 5.60 7.41
C ILE A 12 26.17 6.44 6.12
N SER A 13 25.09 7.15 5.80
CA SER A 13 24.98 7.92 4.56
C SER A 13 25.84 9.17 4.49
N VAL A 14 26.34 9.67 5.63
CA VAL A 14 27.21 10.88 5.66
C VAL A 14 28.64 10.55 5.21
N ALA A 15 29.06 9.28 5.27
CA ALA A 15 30.45 8.89 5.08
C ALA A 15 30.86 8.58 3.63
N SER A 16 29.92 8.18 2.77
CA SER A 16 30.18 7.97 1.35
C SER A 16 28.93 8.32 0.56
N TYR A 17 29.06 9.15 -0.46
CA TYR A 17 27.96 9.40 -1.41
C TYR A 17 28.44 9.50 -2.85
N ASP A 18 29.75 9.68 -3.05
CA ASP A 18 30.38 9.84 -4.36
C ASP A 18 31.49 8.78 -4.55
N PRO A 19 31.27 7.75 -5.38
CA PRO A 19 30.06 7.49 -6.18
C PRO A 19 28.90 6.91 -5.34
N PRO A 20 27.63 7.14 -5.74
CA PRO A 20 26.48 6.51 -5.09
C PRO A 20 26.46 5.00 -5.35
N THR A 21 25.73 4.26 -4.51
CA THR A 21 25.55 2.80 -4.65
C THR A 21 24.09 2.42 -4.47
N SER A 22 23.71 1.21 -4.91
CA SER A 22 22.35 0.68 -4.74
C SER A 22 21.90 0.67 -3.28
N MET A 23 22.83 0.44 -2.34
CA MET A 23 22.57 0.49 -0.91
C MET A 23 22.13 1.86 -0.42
N HIS A 24 22.64 2.96 -0.98
CA HIS A 24 22.16 4.30 -0.62
C HIS A 24 20.68 4.47 -0.95
N VAL A 25 20.24 3.94 -2.11
CA VAL A 25 18.83 3.95 -2.50
C VAL A 25 17.98 3.14 -1.52
N VAL A 26 18.43 1.92 -1.18
CA VAL A 26 17.72 1.03 -0.24
C VAL A 26 17.58 1.68 1.13
N ILE A 27 18.65 2.28 1.65
CA ILE A 27 18.64 2.97 2.94
C ILE A 27 17.64 4.13 2.94
N ARG A 28 17.66 4.99 1.90
CA ARG A 28 16.77 6.15 1.79
C ARG A 28 15.31 5.74 1.55
N TYR A 29 15.09 4.62 0.87
CA TYR A 29 13.75 4.03 0.77
C TYR A 29 13.24 3.53 2.12
N PHE A 30 14.08 2.92 2.96
CA PHE A 30 13.68 2.55 4.32
C PHE A 30 13.35 3.77 5.19
N ASP A 31 14.10 4.87 5.07
CA ASP A 31 13.76 6.13 5.74
C ASP A 31 12.38 6.67 5.27
N THR A 32 12.05 6.48 3.99
CA THR A 32 10.73 6.80 3.45
C THR A 32 9.64 6.01 4.17
N VAL A 33 9.82 4.69 4.30
CA VAL A 33 8.86 3.81 4.98
C VAL A 33 8.76 4.14 6.48
N TYR A 34 9.89 4.45 7.13
CA TYR A 34 9.91 4.87 8.52
C TYR A 34 9.07 6.12 8.75
N HIS A 35 9.34 7.20 8.01
CA HIS A 35 8.60 8.45 8.14
C HIS A 35 7.12 8.30 7.74
N PHE A 36 6.81 7.40 6.81
CA PHE A 36 5.42 7.06 6.47
C PHE A 36 4.69 6.44 7.67
N CYS A 37 5.29 5.44 8.32
CA CYS A 37 4.70 4.79 9.48
C CYS A 37 4.53 5.76 10.67
N GLU A 38 5.45 6.69 10.85
CA GLU A 38 5.37 7.73 11.89
C GLU A 38 4.34 8.84 11.57
N GLY A 39 3.78 8.87 10.36
CA GLY A 39 2.84 9.92 9.94
C GLY A 39 3.49 11.27 9.58
N HIS A 40 4.78 11.27 9.26
CA HIS A 40 5.56 12.45 8.91
C HIS A 40 5.59 12.70 7.39
N ASP A 41 4.45 13.04 6.78
CA ASP A 41 4.27 13.10 5.31
C ASP A 41 5.29 13.97 4.55
N ALA A 42 5.69 15.12 5.11
CA ALA A 42 6.65 16.01 4.47
C ALA A 42 8.06 15.39 4.43
N THR A 43 8.49 14.83 5.57
CA THR A 43 9.79 14.19 5.74
C THR A 43 9.88 12.90 4.95
N GLN A 44 8.79 12.12 4.92
CA GLN A 44 8.60 10.95 4.08
C GLN A 44 8.84 11.29 2.62
N HIS A 45 8.22 12.37 2.11
CA HIS A 45 8.36 12.73 0.71
C HIS A 45 9.76 13.24 0.37
N ALA A 46 10.40 13.99 1.27
CA ALA A 46 11.79 14.42 1.10
C ALA A 46 12.73 13.20 1.00
N ALA A 47 12.59 12.22 1.90
CA ALA A 47 13.36 10.98 1.88
C ALA A 47 13.12 10.17 0.59
N PHE A 48 11.87 10.12 0.10
CA PHE A 48 11.55 9.49 -1.16
C PHE A 48 12.24 10.19 -2.35
N GLY A 49 12.18 11.53 -2.40
CA GLY A 49 12.82 12.30 -3.47
C GLY A 49 14.33 12.07 -3.52
N GLU A 50 14.98 11.97 -2.37
CA GLU A 50 16.39 11.60 -2.28
C GLU A 50 16.63 10.18 -2.82
N ALA A 51 15.87 9.17 -2.36
CA ALA A 51 15.99 7.79 -2.86
C ALA A 51 15.79 7.70 -4.37
N ALA A 52 14.77 8.37 -4.90
CA ALA A 52 14.45 8.41 -6.32
C ALA A 52 15.58 9.04 -7.14
N HIS A 53 16.13 10.19 -6.70
CA HIS A 53 17.23 10.85 -7.41
C HIS A 53 18.51 10.01 -7.43
N ILE A 54 18.85 9.31 -6.35
CA ILE A 54 20.00 8.39 -6.35
C ILE A 54 19.73 7.23 -7.33
N ALA A 55 18.53 6.67 -7.34
CA ALA A 55 18.16 5.58 -8.25
C ALA A 55 18.24 6.00 -9.72
N ILE A 56 17.81 7.22 -10.05
CA ILE A 56 17.96 7.81 -11.39
C ILE A 56 19.43 8.05 -11.73
N THR A 57 20.24 8.55 -10.78
CA THR A 57 21.69 8.74 -10.96
C THR A 57 22.39 7.43 -11.29
N LEU A 58 21.97 6.34 -10.66
CA LEU A 58 22.45 4.97 -10.93
C LEU A 58 21.79 4.30 -12.14
N ARG A 59 20.91 5.03 -12.85
CA ARG A 59 20.15 4.57 -14.03
C ARG A 59 19.34 3.30 -13.77
N MET A 60 18.84 3.12 -12.54
CA MET A 60 18.06 1.92 -12.17
C MET A 60 16.77 1.74 -12.99
N HIS A 61 16.29 2.79 -13.64
CA HIS A 61 15.13 2.78 -14.53
C HIS A 61 15.44 2.25 -15.94
N GLU A 62 16.71 2.03 -16.28
CA GLU A 62 17.16 1.60 -17.61
C GLU A 62 17.81 0.22 -17.54
N GLU A 63 17.18 -0.80 -18.14
CA GLU A 63 17.69 -2.18 -18.09
C GLU A 63 19.09 -2.31 -18.72
N SER A 64 19.37 -1.55 -19.78
CA SER A 64 20.67 -1.56 -20.44
C SER A 64 21.81 -1.08 -19.54
N SER A 65 21.52 -0.35 -18.46
CA SER A 65 22.54 0.08 -17.50
C SER A 65 23.08 -1.06 -16.64
N TYR A 66 22.45 -2.24 -16.69
CA TYR A 66 22.83 -3.39 -15.87
C TYR A 66 23.86 -4.28 -16.56
N GLU A 67 24.21 -3.99 -17.83
CA GLU A 67 25.23 -4.73 -18.57
C GLU A 67 26.58 -4.66 -17.84
N GLY A 68 27.18 -5.83 -17.61
CA GLY A 68 28.46 -5.96 -16.91
C GLY A 68 28.39 -5.93 -15.38
N LEU A 69 27.20 -5.69 -14.79
CA LEU A 69 27.00 -5.84 -13.34
C LEU A 69 26.86 -7.32 -12.96
N ASP A 70 27.16 -7.64 -11.70
CA ASP A 70 26.83 -8.95 -11.16
C ASP A 70 25.31 -9.14 -11.03
N LEU A 71 24.85 -10.38 -11.10
CA LEU A 71 23.40 -10.66 -11.18
C LEU A 71 22.66 -10.34 -9.87
N ILE A 72 23.35 -10.34 -8.72
CA ILE A 72 22.73 -9.94 -7.45
C ILE A 72 22.47 -8.44 -7.49
N GLU A 73 23.45 -7.63 -7.86
CA GLU A 73 23.26 -6.19 -8.04
C GLU A 73 22.18 -5.88 -9.09
N CYS A 74 22.10 -6.63 -10.19
CA CYS A 74 21.00 -6.51 -11.16
C CYS A 74 19.62 -6.68 -10.50
N GLU A 75 19.42 -7.74 -9.71
CA GLU A 75 18.14 -7.99 -9.03
C GLU A 75 17.88 -6.97 -7.90
N VAL A 76 18.91 -6.52 -7.17
CA VAL A 76 18.77 -5.45 -6.16
C VAL A 76 18.26 -4.18 -6.84
N ARG A 77 18.90 -3.71 -7.91
CA ARG A 77 18.45 -2.52 -8.66
C ARG A 77 17.03 -2.67 -9.18
N ARG A 78 16.71 -3.82 -9.79
CA ARG A 78 15.39 -4.08 -10.35
C ARG A 78 14.31 -4.05 -9.26
N ARG A 79 14.50 -4.76 -8.17
CA ARG A 79 13.54 -4.82 -7.05
C ARG A 79 13.38 -3.47 -6.37
N THR A 80 14.49 -2.77 -6.09
CA THR A 80 14.47 -1.44 -5.47
C THR A 80 13.79 -0.42 -6.39
N PHE A 81 14.06 -0.44 -7.69
CA PHE A 81 13.38 0.44 -8.64
C PHE A 81 11.86 0.22 -8.63
N TRP A 82 11.41 -1.03 -8.69
CA TRP A 82 9.97 -1.32 -8.71
C TRP A 82 9.26 -1.03 -7.39
N LEU A 83 9.97 -1.09 -6.25
CA LEU A 83 9.48 -0.61 -4.95
C LEU A 83 9.32 0.92 -4.94
N LEU A 84 10.31 1.66 -5.45
CA LEU A 84 10.22 3.12 -5.59
C LEU A 84 9.10 3.52 -6.57
N PHE A 85 9.01 2.82 -7.69
CA PHE A 85 7.97 3.03 -8.69
C PHE A 85 6.57 2.85 -8.08
N GLY A 86 6.35 1.76 -7.34
CA GLY A 86 5.09 1.52 -6.62
C GLY A 86 4.79 2.58 -5.56
N ALA A 87 5.80 3.01 -4.80
CA ALA A 87 5.65 4.07 -3.79
C ALA A 87 5.29 5.43 -4.41
N ASP A 88 5.91 5.80 -5.53
CA ASP A 88 5.59 7.02 -6.29
C ASP A 88 4.11 7.03 -6.73
N LYS A 89 3.66 5.92 -7.32
CA LYS A 89 2.27 5.76 -7.78
C LYS A 89 1.29 5.75 -6.62
N SER A 90 1.63 5.06 -5.53
CA SER A 90 0.83 5.08 -4.31
C SER A 90 0.68 6.51 -3.80
N MET A 91 1.77 7.25 -3.60
CA MET A 91 1.69 8.64 -3.16
C MET A 91 0.92 9.54 -4.12
N SER A 92 1.04 9.33 -5.42
CA SER A 92 0.27 10.10 -6.41
C SER A 92 -1.23 9.86 -6.29
N ILE A 93 -1.62 8.59 -6.20
CA ILE A 93 -3.00 8.16 -6.06
C ILE A 93 -3.61 8.61 -4.72
N LEU A 94 -2.82 8.55 -3.64
CA LEU A 94 -3.31 8.76 -2.27
C LEU A 94 -3.22 10.19 -1.77
N LEU A 95 -2.19 10.92 -2.20
CA LEU A 95 -1.86 12.24 -1.69
C LEU A 95 -1.98 13.32 -2.79
N GLY A 96 -2.39 12.94 -4.00
CA GLY A 96 -2.47 13.85 -5.15
C GLY A 96 -1.10 14.39 -5.59
N ARG A 97 0.00 13.72 -5.21
CA ARG A 97 1.35 14.18 -5.57
C ARG A 97 1.64 13.93 -7.06
N PRO A 98 2.40 14.82 -7.72
CA PRO A 98 2.83 14.56 -9.09
C PRO A 98 3.71 13.30 -9.17
N ILE A 99 3.49 12.47 -10.19
CA ILE A 99 4.34 11.32 -10.50
C ILE A 99 5.75 11.80 -10.85
N SER A 100 6.76 11.24 -10.19
CA SER A 100 8.17 11.50 -10.51
C SER A 100 8.77 10.45 -11.44
N LEU A 101 8.40 9.17 -11.27
CA LEU A 101 8.93 8.04 -12.04
C LEU A 101 7.91 7.60 -13.08
N ARG A 102 7.98 8.15 -14.30
CA ARG A 102 6.95 7.92 -15.32
C ARG A 102 7.14 6.58 -16.03
N ASP A 103 6.03 5.95 -16.40
CA ASP A 103 6.04 4.67 -17.14
C ASP A 103 6.82 4.76 -18.47
N GLU A 104 6.68 5.87 -19.19
CA GLU A 104 7.32 6.08 -20.49
C GLU A 104 8.84 6.26 -20.41
N ASP A 105 9.35 6.63 -19.24
CA ASP A 105 10.77 6.85 -19.01
C ASP A 105 11.47 5.57 -18.53
N THR A 106 10.75 4.46 -18.30
CA THR A 106 11.35 3.21 -17.82
C THR A 106 11.46 2.13 -18.88
N THR A 107 12.62 1.49 -18.92
CA THR A 107 12.86 0.26 -19.70
C THR A 107 13.23 -0.93 -18.81
N CYS A 108 13.26 -0.73 -17.48
CA CYS A 108 13.57 -1.73 -16.49
C CYS A 108 12.59 -2.91 -16.55
N ASN A 109 13.10 -4.13 -16.65
CA ASN A 109 12.27 -5.33 -16.64
C ASN A 109 11.67 -5.55 -15.25
N PHE A 110 10.62 -6.38 -15.13
CA PHE A 110 10.18 -6.85 -13.81
C PHE A 110 11.21 -7.81 -13.18
N PRO A 111 11.34 -7.84 -11.83
CA PRO A 111 12.16 -8.80 -11.10
C PRO A 111 11.99 -10.23 -11.61
N ARG A 112 13.10 -10.96 -11.67
CA ARG A 112 13.02 -12.39 -12.01
C ARG A 112 12.30 -13.13 -10.90
N GLU A 113 11.38 -14.02 -11.27
CA GLU A 113 10.63 -14.86 -10.34
C GLU A 113 11.51 -16.01 -9.81
N LEU A 114 12.55 -15.65 -9.06
CA LEU A 114 13.49 -16.52 -8.38
C LEU A 114 13.65 -16.07 -6.93
N ASP A 115 13.71 -17.02 -6.01
CA ASP A 115 14.13 -16.73 -4.63
C ASP A 115 15.66 -16.48 -4.58
N ASP A 116 16.09 -15.75 -3.56
CA ASP A 116 17.47 -15.26 -3.42
C ASP A 116 18.51 -16.39 -3.38
N GLU A 117 18.14 -17.56 -2.84
CA GLU A 117 18.99 -18.76 -2.81
C GLU A 117 19.33 -19.31 -4.21
N TYR A 118 18.59 -18.90 -5.24
CA TYR A 118 18.81 -19.27 -6.64
C TYR A 118 19.42 -18.14 -7.47
N ILE A 119 19.86 -17.05 -6.84
CA ILE A 119 20.53 -15.94 -7.51
C ILE A 119 21.96 -15.89 -6.97
N THR A 120 22.93 -16.10 -7.86
CA THR A 120 24.36 -16.00 -7.53
C THR A 120 24.97 -14.82 -8.27
N HIS A 121 26.18 -14.39 -7.91
CA HIS A 121 26.85 -13.27 -8.60
C HIS A 121 27.01 -13.48 -10.12
N SER A 122 27.08 -14.74 -10.59
CA SER A 122 27.40 -15.07 -11.99
C SER A 122 26.32 -15.88 -12.72
N ALA A 123 25.36 -16.48 -12.01
CA ALA A 123 24.32 -17.29 -12.63
C ALA A 123 22.97 -17.23 -11.90
N TYR A 124 21.89 -17.37 -12.68
CA TYR A 124 20.57 -17.71 -12.18
C TYR A 124 20.40 -19.23 -12.16
N LEU A 125 20.11 -19.79 -10.98
CA LEU A 125 19.81 -21.19 -10.80
C LEU A 125 18.30 -21.44 -10.98
N PRO A 126 17.89 -22.65 -11.37
CA PRO A 126 16.47 -22.96 -11.53
C PRO A 126 15.73 -22.95 -10.19
N GLN A 127 14.62 -22.22 -10.12
CA GLN A 127 13.64 -22.36 -9.04
C GLN A 127 13.03 -23.78 -9.08
N PRO A 128 12.83 -24.46 -7.94
CA PRO A 128 12.20 -25.77 -7.89
C PRO A 128 10.81 -25.78 -8.52
N HIS A 129 10.49 -26.86 -9.24
CA HIS A 129 9.18 -27.02 -9.87
C HIS A 129 8.05 -26.93 -8.83
N GLY A 130 7.04 -26.11 -9.12
CA GLY A 130 5.89 -25.88 -8.25
C GLY A 130 6.15 -24.89 -7.09
N LYS A 131 7.38 -24.42 -6.88
CA LYS A 131 7.68 -23.36 -5.92
C LYS A 131 7.43 -22.00 -6.57
N THR A 132 6.55 -21.20 -5.97
CA THR A 132 6.34 -19.80 -6.37
C THR A 132 7.42 -18.95 -5.72
N ALA A 133 8.07 -18.07 -6.48
CA ALA A 133 9.02 -17.12 -5.91
C ALA A 133 8.28 -16.02 -5.15
N ILE A 134 8.76 -15.63 -3.97
CA ILE A 134 8.10 -14.60 -3.14
C ILE A 134 8.00 -13.26 -3.89
N VAL A 135 9.05 -12.92 -4.66
CA VAL A 135 9.13 -11.70 -5.46
C VAL A 135 8.04 -11.60 -6.54
N SER A 136 7.38 -12.70 -6.91
CA SER A 136 6.27 -12.69 -7.87
C SER A 136 5.15 -11.74 -7.40
N GLY A 137 4.93 -11.59 -6.10
CA GLY A 137 3.95 -10.65 -5.58
C GLY A 137 4.29 -9.18 -5.86
N LEU A 138 5.58 -8.81 -5.78
CA LEU A 138 6.04 -7.48 -6.21
C LEU A 138 5.73 -7.28 -7.70
N ASN A 139 5.97 -8.29 -8.56
CA ASN A 139 5.65 -8.19 -9.99
C ASN A 139 4.16 -7.91 -10.23
N TYR A 140 3.26 -8.57 -9.49
CA TYR A 140 1.82 -8.30 -9.61
C TYR A 140 1.45 -6.89 -9.13
N ILE A 141 1.98 -6.46 -7.98
CA ILE A 141 1.78 -5.10 -7.46
C ILE A 141 2.27 -4.04 -8.46
N SER A 142 3.48 -4.23 -9.00
CA SER A 142 4.07 -3.34 -10.00
C SER A 142 3.28 -3.28 -11.29
N ARG A 143 2.71 -4.41 -11.76
CA ARG A 143 1.80 -4.42 -12.93
C ARG A 143 0.52 -3.63 -12.68
N ILE A 144 -0.06 -3.74 -11.49
CA ILE A 144 -1.25 -2.98 -11.10
C ILE A 144 -0.93 -1.48 -11.10
N PHE A 145 0.18 -1.07 -10.46
CA PHE A 145 0.59 0.34 -10.44
C PHE A 145 1.01 0.88 -11.80
N ALA A 146 1.63 0.08 -12.67
CA ALA A 146 1.95 0.49 -14.04
C ALA A 146 0.70 0.58 -14.94
N ALA A 147 -0.36 -0.18 -14.63
CA ALA A 147 -1.67 0.04 -15.24
C ALA A 147 -2.26 1.37 -14.75
N ALA A 148 -2.19 1.63 -13.44
CA ALA A 148 -2.69 2.87 -12.81
C ALA A 148 -1.93 4.13 -13.26
N GLY A 149 -0.62 4.05 -13.49
CA GLY A 149 0.21 5.19 -13.88
C GLY A 149 -0.15 5.79 -15.25
N ARG A 150 -0.91 5.04 -16.05
CA ARG A 150 -1.48 5.51 -17.33
C ARG A 150 -2.79 6.27 -17.15
N ASP A 151 -3.26 6.46 -15.92
CA ASP A 151 -4.42 7.29 -15.59
C ASP A 151 -4.16 8.76 -15.95
N PRO A 152 -5.06 9.39 -16.75
CA PRO A 152 -5.04 10.81 -17.01
C PRO A 152 -4.95 11.72 -15.77
N ARG A 153 -5.46 11.33 -14.60
CA ARG A 153 -5.46 12.14 -13.37
C ARG A 153 -4.11 12.27 -12.69
N ALA A 154 -3.25 11.26 -12.83
CA ALA A 154 -1.90 11.34 -12.32
C ALA A 154 -1.02 12.37 -13.07
N HIS A 155 -1.60 13.01 -14.10
CA HIS A 155 -1.04 14.08 -14.90
C HIS A 155 -1.82 15.38 -14.66
N PRO A 156 -1.32 16.31 -13.82
CA PRO A 156 -1.93 17.63 -13.63
C PRO A 156 -2.15 18.41 -14.94
N ARG A 157 -1.37 18.13 -15.98
CA ARG A 157 -1.52 18.72 -17.32
C ARG A 157 -2.75 18.24 -18.10
N ARG A 158 -3.39 17.13 -17.70
CA ARG A 158 -4.67 16.65 -18.26
C ARG A 158 -5.88 17.06 -17.40
N GLN A 159 -5.68 17.64 -16.22
CA GLN A 159 -6.75 18.24 -15.40
C GLN A 159 -7.35 19.50 -16.03
N ALA A 160 -6.65 20.12 -16.99
CA ALA A 160 -7.28 21.09 -17.87
C ALA A 160 -8.25 20.34 -18.78
N LEU A 161 -9.51 20.17 -18.34
CA LEU A 161 -10.62 19.85 -19.23
C LEU A 161 -10.46 20.72 -20.48
N PRO A 162 -10.41 20.15 -21.69
CA PRO A 162 -10.60 20.95 -22.88
C PRO A 162 -12.01 21.53 -22.76
N ALA A 163 -12.09 22.83 -22.48
CA ALA A 163 -13.30 23.58 -22.70
C ALA A 163 -13.71 23.34 -24.16
N ALA A 164 -14.83 22.62 -24.36
CA ALA A 164 -15.45 22.28 -25.64
C ALA A 164 -14.68 21.30 -26.56
N GLY A 165 -15.08 20.01 -26.54
CA GLY A 165 -14.73 19.03 -27.59
C GLY A 165 -15.28 17.62 -27.32
N PRO A 166 -15.33 16.70 -28.31
CA PRO A 166 -15.94 15.36 -28.22
C PRO A 166 -15.11 14.33 -27.39
N VAL A 167 -14.35 14.82 -26.42
CA VAL A 167 -13.36 14.12 -25.59
C VAL A 167 -13.92 13.23 -24.44
N PRO A 168 -15.12 13.45 -23.88
CA PRO A 168 -15.53 12.73 -22.67
C PRO A 168 -15.75 11.22 -22.83
N ASN A 169 -16.31 10.77 -23.96
CA ASN A 169 -16.57 9.34 -24.18
C ASN A 169 -15.27 8.54 -24.28
N ARG A 170 -14.24 9.11 -24.91
CA ARG A 170 -12.91 8.49 -24.98
C ARG A 170 -12.27 8.35 -23.60
N ALA A 171 -12.42 9.34 -22.74
CA ALA A 171 -11.90 9.26 -21.36
C ALA A 171 -12.62 8.15 -20.58
N LEU A 172 -13.92 7.97 -20.78
CA LEU A 172 -14.69 6.89 -20.18
C LEU A 172 -14.22 5.51 -20.69
N GLU A 173 -14.04 5.36 -21.99
CA GLU A 173 -13.50 4.13 -22.61
C GLU A 173 -12.08 3.80 -22.08
N GLU A 174 -11.22 4.81 -21.93
CA GLU A 174 -9.89 4.64 -21.34
C GLU A 174 -9.97 4.16 -19.88
N VAL A 175 -10.88 4.72 -19.09
CA VAL A 175 -11.13 4.33 -17.69
C VAL A 175 -11.69 2.90 -17.58
N GLU A 176 -12.62 2.52 -18.44
CA GLU A 176 -13.14 1.15 -18.50
C GLU A 176 -12.05 0.13 -18.89
N ALA A 177 -11.21 0.47 -19.87
CA ALA A 177 -10.08 -0.36 -20.26
C ALA A 177 -9.06 -0.51 -19.12
N LEU A 178 -8.81 0.55 -18.34
CA LEU A 178 -7.95 0.50 -17.16
C LEU A 178 -8.56 -0.40 -16.08
N HIS A 179 -9.85 -0.24 -15.79
CA HIS A 179 -10.57 -1.07 -14.81
C HIS A 179 -10.45 -2.57 -15.17
N LEU A 180 -10.73 -2.95 -16.42
CA LEU A 180 -10.60 -4.33 -16.89
C LEU A 180 -9.18 -4.87 -16.74
N ARG A 181 -8.16 -4.05 -17.04
CA ARG A 181 -6.75 -4.44 -16.87
C ARG A 181 -6.37 -4.68 -15.42
N ILE A 182 -6.88 -3.88 -14.49
CA ILE A 182 -6.61 -4.05 -13.06
C ILE A 182 -7.31 -5.28 -12.51
N MET A 183 -8.58 -5.49 -12.87
CA MET A 183 -9.33 -6.66 -12.44
C MET A 183 -8.76 -7.97 -12.99
N SER A 184 -8.24 -7.94 -14.23
CA SER A 184 -7.58 -9.10 -14.85
C SER A 184 -6.11 -9.28 -14.48
N ALA A 185 -5.47 -8.31 -13.81
CA ALA A 185 -4.05 -8.36 -13.47
C ALA A 185 -3.66 -9.61 -12.66
N LEU A 186 -4.59 -10.15 -11.87
CA LEU A 186 -4.39 -11.32 -11.02
C LEU A 186 -4.96 -12.63 -11.61
N ALA A 187 -5.48 -12.61 -12.84
CA ALA A 187 -6.13 -13.78 -13.46
C ALA A 187 -5.20 -15.02 -13.55
N HIS A 188 -3.90 -14.78 -13.71
CA HIS A 188 -2.88 -15.84 -13.80
C HIS A 188 -2.02 -15.95 -12.54
N ALA A 189 -2.44 -15.37 -11.41
CA ALA A 189 -1.70 -15.48 -10.15
C ALA A 189 -1.46 -16.96 -9.79
N PRO A 190 -0.25 -17.33 -9.33
CA PRO A 190 0.01 -18.69 -8.84
C PRO A 190 -0.81 -18.97 -7.58
N GLU A 191 -1.06 -20.25 -7.27
CA GLU A 191 -1.92 -20.64 -6.15
C GLU A 191 -1.49 -20.00 -4.82
N ALA A 192 -0.19 -19.89 -4.57
CA ALA A 192 0.36 -19.27 -3.36
C ALA A 192 0.00 -17.78 -3.22
N LEU A 193 -0.31 -17.07 -4.31
CA LEU A 193 -0.71 -15.67 -4.30
C LEU A 193 -2.23 -15.46 -4.46
N ARG A 194 -3.03 -16.50 -4.71
CA ARG A 194 -4.48 -16.35 -4.86
C ARG A 194 -5.16 -16.14 -3.51
N LEU A 195 -6.07 -15.17 -3.43
CA LEU A 195 -6.96 -15.03 -2.29
C LEU A 195 -8.01 -16.14 -2.34
N LYS A 196 -8.04 -16.99 -1.32
CA LYS A 196 -9.15 -17.93 -1.12
C LYS A 196 -10.32 -17.13 -0.56
N HIS A 197 -11.39 -16.94 -1.34
CA HIS A 197 -12.58 -16.24 -0.86
C HIS A 197 -13.25 -17.03 0.26
N VAL A 198 -13.38 -16.41 1.44
CA VAL A 198 -14.17 -16.94 2.57
C VAL A 198 -15.58 -16.35 2.52
N LEU A 199 -15.72 -15.12 2.00
CA LEU A 199 -17.00 -14.45 1.75
C LEU A 199 -17.44 -14.70 0.31
N SER A 200 -18.70 -15.13 0.13
CA SER A 200 -19.31 -15.17 -1.21
C SER A 200 -19.79 -13.76 -1.57
N PRO A 201 -19.68 -13.31 -2.84
CA PRO A 201 -20.13 -11.97 -3.25
C PRO A 201 -21.60 -11.68 -2.91
N ASN A 202 -22.43 -12.72 -2.88
CA ASN A 202 -23.89 -12.64 -2.66
C ASN A 202 -24.31 -13.04 -1.24
N TYR A 203 -23.36 -13.37 -0.36
CA TYR A 203 -23.66 -13.80 1.02
C TYR A 203 -22.51 -13.44 1.96
N ILE A 204 -22.71 -12.36 2.71
CA ILE A 204 -21.92 -12.07 3.91
C ILE A 204 -22.66 -12.77 5.06
N PRO A 205 -22.08 -13.80 5.70
CA PRO A 205 -22.70 -14.41 6.87
C PRO A 205 -23.02 -13.33 7.91
N PRO A 206 -24.15 -13.42 8.64
CA PRO A 206 -24.51 -12.45 9.70
C PRO A 206 -23.43 -12.30 10.78
N GLU A 207 -22.51 -13.26 10.86
CA GLU A 207 -21.35 -13.32 11.75
C GLU A 207 -20.12 -12.55 11.21
N LEU A 208 -20.13 -12.15 9.94
CA LEU A 208 -19.00 -11.57 9.19
C LEU A 208 -19.25 -10.13 8.71
N GLY A 209 -20.45 -9.59 8.91
CA GLY A 209 -20.79 -8.19 8.69
C GLY A 209 -21.69 -7.69 9.82
N GLY A 210 -21.18 -6.81 10.67
CA GLY A 210 -21.89 -6.31 11.85
C GLY A 210 -21.04 -6.30 13.13
N PRO A 211 -21.60 -5.78 14.24
CA PRO A 211 -20.86 -5.53 15.48
C PRO A 211 -20.14 -6.76 16.05
N ASN A 212 -20.69 -7.97 15.84
CA ASN A 212 -20.07 -9.22 16.27
C ASN A 212 -18.76 -9.52 15.51
N PHE A 213 -18.75 -9.35 14.19
CA PHE A 213 -17.55 -9.56 13.37
C PHE A 213 -16.41 -8.63 13.82
N ARG A 214 -16.74 -7.35 13.98
CA ARG A 214 -15.80 -6.34 14.45
C ARG A 214 -15.28 -6.69 15.84
N GLN A 215 -16.15 -7.07 16.77
CA GLN A 215 -15.77 -7.42 18.13
C GLN A 215 -14.89 -8.68 18.18
N THR A 216 -15.20 -9.72 17.40
CA THR A 216 -14.39 -10.93 17.27
C THR A 216 -13.02 -10.62 16.68
N THR A 217 -12.97 -9.89 15.57
CA THR A 217 -11.71 -9.55 14.88
C THR A 217 -10.82 -8.66 15.75
N LEU A 218 -11.39 -7.65 16.43
CA LEU A 218 -10.65 -6.83 17.40
C LEU A 218 -10.14 -7.66 18.58
N GLY A 219 -10.93 -8.63 19.05
CA GLY A 219 -10.50 -9.58 20.07
C GLY A 219 -9.32 -10.45 19.61
N GLU A 220 -9.34 -10.94 18.37
CA GLU A 220 -8.23 -11.70 17.77
C GLU A 220 -6.97 -10.84 17.60
N VAL A 221 -7.11 -9.58 17.16
CA VAL A 221 -6.01 -8.60 17.08
C VAL A 221 -5.41 -8.39 18.47
N LYS A 222 -6.25 -8.12 19.47
CA LYS A 222 -5.81 -7.89 20.85
C LYS A 222 -5.11 -9.12 21.43
N ASP A 223 -5.66 -10.33 21.24
CA ASP A 223 -5.02 -11.58 21.66
C ASP A 223 -3.64 -11.75 20.99
N PHE A 224 -3.50 -11.41 19.71
CA PHE A 224 -2.22 -11.52 19.01
C PHE A 224 -1.10 -10.65 19.62
N PHE A 225 -1.42 -9.42 20.00
CA PHE A 225 -0.45 -8.48 20.60
C PHE A 225 -0.25 -8.72 22.11
N ASP A 226 -1.33 -8.87 22.87
CA ASP A 226 -1.28 -8.91 24.34
C ASP A 226 -0.92 -10.30 24.89
N ASN A 227 -1.24 -11.39 24.17
CA ASN A 227 -1.00 -12.75 24.66
C ASN A 227 0.40 -13.24 24.30
N PRO A 228 1.32 -13.41 25.28
CA PRO A 228 2.66 -13.90 25.00
C PRO A 228 2.65 -15.33 24.41
N ASN A 229 1.63 -16.13 24.74
CA ASN A 229 1.48 -17.52 24.31
C ASN A 229 0.69 -17.69 23.00
N ALA A 230 0.24 -16.61 22.36
CA ALA A 230 -0.42 -16.70 21.06
C ALA A 230 0.52 -17.33 20.02
N SER A 231 0.04 -18.35 19.30
CA SER A 231 0.79 -18.96 18.19
C SER A 231 1.00 -17.95 17.07
N ARG A 232 2.27 -17.60 16.80
CA ARG A 232 2.69 -16.71 15.71
C ARG A 232 3.28 -17.49 14.52
N ALA A 233 3.02 -18.79 14.41
CA ALA A 233 3.60 -19.64 13.37
C ALA A 233 3.27 -19.14 11.94
N ASN A 234 2.05 -18.64 11.73
CA ASN A 234 1.61 -18.09 10.44
C ASN A 234 2.13 -16.66 10.20
N ALA A 235 2.62 -15.96 11.24
CA ALA A 235 3.22 -14.64 11.13
C ALA A 235 4.44 -14.62 10.20
N LEU A 236 5.13 -15.76 10.14
CA LEU A 236 6.32 -15.95 9.32
C LEU A 236 6.00 -16.36 7.88
N ASN A 237 4.72 -16.50 7.49
CA ASN A 237 4.36 -16.90 6.14
C ASN A 237 4.38 -15.68 5.19
N PRO A 238 5.40 -15.54 4.32
CA PRO A 238 5.54 -14.38 3.45
C PRO A 238 4.40 -14.28 2.42
N PHE A 239 3.76 -15.38 2.06
CA PHE A 239 2.66 -15.39 1.11
C PHE A 239 1.36 -14.85 1.69
N LEU A 240 1.13 -14.94 3.01
CA LEU A 240 -0.05 -14.31 3.63
C LEU A 240 0.05 -12.79 3.56
N VAL A 241 1.23 -12.24 3.87
CA VAL A 241 1.52 -10.81 3.72
C VAL A 241 1.42 -10.39 2.26
N MET A 242 1.99 -11.18 1.35
CA MET A 242 1.98 -10.84 -0.06
C MET A 242 0.57 -10.90 -0.68
N GLN A 243 -0.26 -11.87 -0.28
CA GLN A 243 -1.68 -11.91 -0.65
C GLN A 243 -2.39 -10.63 -0.21
N ALA A 244 -2.20 -10.20 1.04
CA ALA A 244 -2.80 -8.96 1.52
C ALA A 244 -2.35 -7.76 0.67
N ASN A 245 -1.05 -7.57 0.49
CA ASN A 245 -0.51 -6.45 -0.28
C ASN A 245 -1.04 -6.42 -1.72
N VAL A 246 -1.01 -7.55 -2.44
CA VAL A 246 -1.46 -7.64 -3.83
C VAL A 246 -2.93 -7.27 -3.99
N TYR A 247 -3.81 -7.84 -3.16
CA TYR A 247 -5.25 -7.62 -3.29
C TYR A 247 -5.69 -6.27 -2.74
N VAL A 248 -5.06 -5.79 -1.66
CA VAL A 248 -5.23 -4.42 -1.18
C VAL A 248 -4.87 -3.42 -2.27
N THR A 249 -3.72 -3.59 -2.93
CA THR A 249 -3.32 -2.71 -4.02
C THR A 249 -4.33 -2.76 -5.16
N GLN A 250 -4.85 -3.94 -5.52
CA GLN A 250 -5.89 -4.04 -6.55
C GLN A 250 -7.16 -3.27 -6.17
N GLN A 251 -7.67 -3.48 -4.95
CA GLN A 251 -8.90 -2.80 -4.49
C GLN A 251 -8.70 -1.29 -4.37
N LEU A 252 -7.51 -0.85 -3.94
CA LEU A 252 -7.18 0.55 -3.84
C LEU A 252 -7.21 1.25 -5.20
N VAL A 253 -6.51 0.68 -6.19
CA VAL A 253 -6.45 1.27 -7.53
C VAL A 253 -7.83 1.18 -8.20
N ARG A 254 -8.56 0.08 -8.00
CA ARG A 254 -9.94 -0.07 -8.47
C ARG A 254 -10.84 1.05 -7.95
N PHE A 255 -10.82 1.31 -6.63
CA PHE A 255 -11.62 2.35 -6.00
C PHE A 255 -11.39 3.73 -6.62
N VAL A 256 -10.12 4.09 -6.83
CA VAL A 256 -9.74 5.40 -7.39
C VAL A 256 -10.22 5.56 -8.84
N ILE A 257 -10.15 4.49 -9.63
CA ILE A 257 -10.59 4.49 -11.02
C ILE A 257 -12.11 4.51 -11.14
N GLU A 258 -12.81 3.77 -10.28
CA GLU A 258 -14.28 3.84 -10.19
C GLU A 258 -14.74 5.24 -9.78
N GLN A 259 -14.06 5.86 -8.81
CA GLN A 259 -14.33 7.25 -8.43
C GLN A 259 -14.07 8.23 -9.59
N TYR A 260 -12.98 8.06 -10.36
CA TYR A 260 -12.75 8.87 -11.56
C TYR A 260 -13.87 8.68 -12.59
N ARG A 261 -14.27 7.45 -12.86
CA ARG A 261 -15.38 7.15 -13.78
C ARG A 261 -16.64 7.90 -13.36
N ASP A 262 -16.99 7.86 -12.07
CA ASP A 262 -18.19 8.51 -11.56
C ASP A 262 -18.12 10.04 -11.66
N GLU A 263 -16.95 10.63 -11.42
CA GLU A 263 -16.73 12.07 -11.63
C GLU A 263 -16.84 12.46 -13.12
N LEU A 264 -16.35 11.64 -14.05
CA LEU A 264 -16.53 11.85 -15.49
C LEU A 264 -18.00 11.75 -15.91
N ILE A 265 -18.73 10.76 -15.39
CA ILE A 265 -20.16 10.57 -15.65
C ILE A 265 -20.95 11.77 -15.11
N THR A 266 -20.63 12.24 -13.91
CA THR A 266 -21.26 13.43 -13.30
C THR A 266 -21.05 14.66 -14.18
N ALA A 267 -19.81 14.86 -14.66
CA ALA A 267 -19.48 15.96 -15.57
C ALA A 267 -20.19 15.87 -16.93
N LEU A 268 -20.57 14.66 -17.36
CA LEU A 268 -21.19 14.39 -18.66
C LEU A 268 -22.72 14.43 -18.65
N GLN A 269 -23.34 13.83 -17.64
CA GLN A 269 -24.77 13.49 -17.64
C GLN A 269 -25.55 14.20 -16.52
N ALA A 270 -24.88 14.99 -15.66
CA ALA A 270 -25.43 15.73 -14.52
C ALA A 270 -26.13 14.89 -13.42
N SER A 271 -26.45 13.61 -13.66
CA SER A 271 -27.00 12.67 -12.68
C SER A 271 -26.24 11.35 -12.71
N ILE A 272 -25.87 10.84 -11.54
CA ILE A 272 -25.30 9.50 -11.35
C ILE A 272 -26.34 8.55 -10.78
N ASP A 273 -26.22 7.27 -11.09
CA ASP A 273 -26.96 6.22 -10.39
C ASP A 273 -26.33 6.01 -9.01
N GLU A 274 -26.86 6.70 -8.00
CA GLU A 274 -26.39 6.63 -6.62
C GLU A 274 -26.46 5.21 -6.04
N GLN A 275 -27.40 4.39 -6.52
CA GLN A 275 -27.56 3.02 -6.06
C GLN A 275 -26.43 2.13 -6.61
N ARG A 276 -26.11 2.25 -7.90
CA ARG A 276 -24.94 1.56 -8.50
C ARG A 276 -23.63 1.96 -7.81
N VAL A 277 -23.45 3.25 -7.52
CA VAL A 277 -22.23 3.74 -6.84
C VAL A 277 -22.15 3.20 -5.42
N ALA A 278 -23.27 3.10 -4.70
CA ALA A 278 -23.32 2.48 -3.38
C ALA A 278 -22.96 0.99 -3.43
N GLU A 279 -23.53 0.23 -4.38
CA GLU A 279 -23.26 -1.20 -4.57
C GLU A 279 -21.78 -1.48 -4.90
N GLU A 280 -21.17 -0.68 -5.79
CA GLU A 280 -19.76 -0.83 -6.14
C GLU A 280 -18.82 -0.52 -4.97
N ARG A 281 -19.13 0.54 -4.19
CA ARG A 281 -18.38 0.88 -2.97
C ARG A 281 -18.50 -0.22 -1.91
N GLU A 282 -19.69 -0.78 -1.73
CA GLU A 282 -19.92 -1.88 -0.80
C GLU A 282 -19.16 -3.14 -1.23
N ALA A 283 -19.08 -3.43 -2.54
CA ALA A 283 -18.29 -4.54 -3.06
C ALA A 283 -16.79 -4.39 -2.77
N VAL A 284 -16.23 -3.18 -2.94
CA VAL A 284 -14.82 -2.89 -2.59
C VAL A 284 -14.61 -3.07 -1.08
N ALA A 285 -15.52 -2.55 -0.26
CA ALA A 285 -15.44 -2.67 1.20
C ALA A 285 -15.50 -4.13 1.68
N SER A 286 -16.38 -4.93 1.08
CA SER A 286 -16.53 -6.35 1.38
C SER A 286 -15.25 -7.14 1.06
N GLU A 287 -14.62 -6.87 -0.07
CA GLU A 287 -13.33 -7.50 -0.41
C GLU A 287 -12.19 -7.06 0.51
N LEU A 288 -12.12 -5.77 0.85
CA LEU A 288 -11.15 -5.26 1.83
C LEU A 288 -11.33 -5.94 3.21
N LEU A 289 -12.57 -6.13 3.65
CA LEU A 289 -12.89 -6.83 4.89
C LEU A 289 -12.51 -8.32 4.84
N ASN A 290 -12.76 -8.98 3.71
CA ASN A 290 -12.36 -10.37 3.46
C ASN A 290 -10.82 -10.54 3.57
N ILE A 291 -10.07 -9.61 2.96
CA ILE A 291 -8.61 -9.58 3.03
C ILE A 291 -8.15 -9.40 4.48
N LEU A 292 -8.73 -8.41 5.18
CA LEU A 292 -8.39 -8.10 6.57
C LEU A 292 -8.67 -9.28 7.50
N HIS A 293 -9.82 -9.94 7.36
CA HIS A 293 -10.17 -11.12 8.15
C HIS A 293 -9.17 -12.26 7.97
N ARG A 294 -8.78 -12.57 6.73
CA ARG A 294 -7.77 -13.61 6.47
C ARG A 294 -6.40 -13.24 7.02
N PHE A 295 -6.05 -11.96 6.95
CA PHE A 295 -4.79 -11.45 7.46
C PHE A 295 -4.71 -11.51 8.99
N VAL A 296 -5.76 -11.05 9.69
CA VAL A 296 -5.85 -11.08 11.16
C VAL A 296 -5.83 -12.53 11.67
N ARG A 297 -6.64 -13.44 11.08
CA ARG A 297 -6.57 -14.88 11.41
C ARG A 297 -5.25 -15.53 11.04
N GLY A 298 -4.62 -15.03 9.97
CA GLY A 298 -3.29 -15.40 9.55
C GLY A 298 -2.21 -14.94 10.53
N ARG A 299 -2.52 -14.08 11.51
CA ARG A 299 -1.59 -13.52 12.49
C ARG A 299 -0.32 -12.96 11.82
N ALA A 300 -0.48 -12.40 10.62
CA ALA A 300 0.60 -11.91 9.79
C ALA A 300 1.03 -10.49 10.23
N PRO A 301 2.33 -10.17 10.31
CA PRO A 301 2.80 -8.84 10.60
C PRO A 301 3.09 -8.11 9.30
N SER A 302 2.24 -7.15 8.93
CA SER A 302 2.55 -6.22 7.84
C SER A 302 1.91 -4.87 8.10
N VAL A 303 2.63 -4.09 8.89
CA VAL A 303 2.28 -2.71 9.24
C VAL A 303 2.25 -1.79 8.00
N PRO A 304 3.22 -1.80 7.07
CA PRO A 304 3.28 -0.75 6.03
C PRO A 304 2.16 -0.83 4.97
N GLY A 305 1.80 -2.05 4.55
CA GLY A 305 0.70 -2.29 3.59
C GLY A 305 -0.65 -1.88 4.17
N LEU A 306 -0.89 -2.15 5.46
CA LEU A 306 -2.12 -1.78 6.17
C LEU A 306 -2.23 -0.27 6.43
N VAL A 307 -1.13 0.39 6.82
CA VAL A 307 -1.06 1.85 6.96
C VAL A 307 -1.35 2.54 5.63
N THR A 308 -0.88 1.97 4.52
CA THR A 308 -1.23 2.44 3.17
C THR A 308 -2.75 2.39 2.93
N VAL A 309 -3.44 1.32 3.36
CA VAL A 309 -4.90 1.21 3.17
C VAL A 309 -5.68 2.16 4.05
N ARG A 310 -5.25 2.40 5.29
CA ARG A 310 -5.89 3.41 6.15
C ARG A 310 -5.71 4.81 5.57
N HIS A 311 -4.49 5.18 5.19
CA HIS A 311 -4.21 6.47 4.59
C HIS A 311 -5.04 6.66 3.30
N SER A 312 -5.25 5.58 2.54
CA SER A 312 -6.13 5.55 1.38
C SER A 312 -7.61 5.69 1.69
N ALA A 313 -8.12 4.97 2.69
CA ALA A 313 -9.52 5.01 3.06
C ALA A 313 -9.89 6.32 3.78
N LEU A 314 -8.92 6.98 4.43
CA LEU A 314 -9.07 8.31 5.02
C LEU A 314 -8.95 9.43 3.96
N ASN A 315 -8.01 9.34 3.01
CA ASN A 315 -7.76 10.39 2.01
C ASN A 315 -8.51 10.21 0.69
N GLY A 316 -9.04 9.03 0.38
CA GLY A 316 -9.92 8.79 -0.78
C GLY A 316 -11.23 9.57 -0.72
N SER A 317 -11.54 10.19 0.42
CA SER A 317 -12.65 11.15 0.58
C SER A 317 -12.24 12.62 0.39
N LEU A 318 -10.96 12.93 0.11
CA LEU A 318 -10.43 14.30 0.01
C LEU A 318 -10.33 14.85 -1.43
N THR A 319 -10.96 14.22 -2.43
CA THR A 319 -11.22 14.86 -3.72
C THR A 319 -12.67 15.32 -3.84
N ALA A 320 -13.13 16.06 -2.85
CA ALA A 320 -14.17 17.07 -3.04
C ALA A 320 -13.57 18.41 -2.62
N THR A 321 -13.09 19.15 -3.62
CA THR A 321 -12.88 20.61 -3.60
C THR A 321 -12.53 21.25 -2.25
N GLY A 322 -11.25 21.59 -2.07
CA GLY A 322 -10.83 22.64 -1.13
C GLY A 322 -10.64 22.19 0.32
N SER A 323 -9.38 22.22 0.74
CA SER A 323 -8.94 22.73 2.05
C SER A 323 -9.84 22.51 3.28
N HIS A 324 -10.39 21.32 3.53
CA HIS A 324 -10.89 20.95 4.86
C HIS A 324 -10.78 19.43 5.03
N SER A 325 -10.04 19.00 6.06
CA SER A 325 -10.07 17.63 6.55
C SER A 325 -11.49 17.25 6.95
N ILE A 326 -12.06 16.23 6.31
CA ILE A 326 -13.37 15.69 6.71
C ILE A 326 -13.14 14.84 7.98
N PRO A 327 -13.84 15.10 9.10
CA PRO A 327 -13.72 14.31 10.32
C PRO A 327 -14.19 12.87 10.09
N ILE A 328 -13.55 11.90 10.77
CA ILE A 328 -13.88 10.46 10.76
C ILE A 328 -15.39 10.18 10.95
N GLN A 329 -16.11 11.06 11.66
CA GLN A 329 -17.55 10.98 11.89
C GLN A 329 -18.42 11.13 10.63
N SER A 330 -17.91 11.74 9.55
CA SER A 330 -18.62 11.87 8.26
C SER A 330 -18.42 10.66 7.34
N ILE A 331 -17.46 9.77 7.63
CA ILE A 331 -17.23 8.52 6.89
C ILE A 331 -18.18 7.42 7.39
N ALA A 332 -18.59 7.49 8.66
CA ALA A 332 -19.58 6.61 9.28
C ALA A 332 -20.99 6.74 8.67
N THR A 333 -21.22 7.72 7.79
CA THR A 333 -22.48 7.91 7.04
C THR A 333 -22.58 7.10 5.74
N ASN A 334 -21.52 6.39 5.32
CA ASN A 334 -21.43 5.72 4.00
C ASN A 334 -21.47 4.17 4.02
N GLY A 335 -22.04 3.57 5.07
CA GLY A 335 -22.29 2.12 5.14
C GLY A 335 -21.47 1.38 6.23
N PRO A 336 -22.03 0.31 6.84
CA PRO A 336 -21.48 -0.32 8.05
C PRO A 336 -20.12 -1.01 7.85
N LEU A 337 -19.87 -1.60 6.68
CA LEU A 337 -18.66 -2.41 6.41
C LEU A 337 -17.36 -1.57 6.33
N ILE A 338 -17.43 -0.36 5.77
CA ILE A 338 -16.27 0.56 5.71
C ILE A 338 -15.90 1.04 7.11
N GLY A 339 -16.91 1.33 7.95
CA GLY A 339 -16.70 1.70 9.35
C GLY A 339 -16.02 0.58 10.14
N ASP A 340 -16.45 -0.66 9.95
CA ASP A 340 -15.83 -1.83 10.58
C ASP A 340 -14.38 -2.03 10.12
N PHE A 341 -14.13 -1.92 8.82
CA PHE A 341 -12.79 -2.00 8.22
C PHE A 341 -11.82 -0.96 8.82
N LEU A 342 -12.21 0.32 8.81
CA LEU A 342 -11.40 1.42 9.35
C LEU A 342 -11.13 1.28 10.86
N SER A 343 -12.11 0.79 11.61
CA SER A 343 -11.93 0.56 13.05
C SER A 343 -10.92 -0.55 13.34
N ILE A 344 -10.96 -1.65 12.58
CA ILE A 344 -10.04 -2.78 12.79
C ILE A 344 -8.61 -2.37 12.40
N LEU A 345 -8.45 -1.64 11.28
CA LEU A 345 -7.15 -1.08 10.88
C LEU A 345 -6.57 -0.14 11.95
N SER A 346 -7.40 0.76 12.49
CA SER A 346 -6.97 1.71 13.52
C SER A 346 -6.46 0.99 14.79
N GLU A 347 -7.07 -0.15 15.15
CA GLU A 347 -6.61 -0.95 16.28
C GLU A 347 -5.27 -1.64 16.00
N ILE A 348 -5.11 -2.22 14.80
CA ILE A 348 -3.86 -2.85 14.38
C ILE A 348 -2.71 -1.83 14.42
N GLU A 349 -2.94 -0.62 13.93
CA GLU A 349 -1.94 0.44 13.94
C GLU A 349 -1.58 0.92 15.34
N ARG A 350 -2.57 1.11 16.22
CA ARG A 350 -2.30 1.49 17.63
C ARG A 350 -1.33 0.51 18.29
N ASN A 351 -1.53 -0.78 18.07
CA ASN A 351 -0.69 -1.83 18.66
C ASN A 351 0.67 -2.00 17.95
N TYR A 352 0.89 -1.41 16.77
CA TYR A 352 2.17 -1.44 16.06
C TYR A 352 3.00 -0.15 16.18
N LEU A 353 2.36 1.00 16.39
CA LEU A 353 2.99 2.32 16.38
C LEU A 353 3.19 2.93 17.78
N LEU A 354 2.53 2.41 18.82
CA LEU A 354 2.58 2.98 20.18
C LEU A 354 2.99 1.93 21.22
N ASP A 355 4.27 1.56 21.21
CA ASP A 355 4.94 0.95 22.37
C ASP A 355 5.85 1.95 23.12
N ASP A 356 5.90 3.23 22.71
CA ASP A 356 6.82 4.22 23.27
C ASP A 356 6.20 5.24 24.26
N GLU A 357 4.94 5.11 24.65
CA GLU A 357 4.46 5.82 25.84
C GLU A 357 4.74 4.97 27.09
N PRO A 358 5.67 5.38 27.98
CA PRO A 358 5.83 4.70 29.26
C PRO A 358 4.50 4.77 30.00
N ARG A 359 3.90 3.60 30.28
CA ARG A 359 2.76 3.49 31.20
C ARG A 359 3.15 4.17 32.51
N ASP A 360 2.63 5.37 32.73
CA ASP A 360 2.89 6.15 33.93
C ASP A 360 2.47 5.34 35.17
N PRO A 361 3.41 4.84 35.99
CA PRO A 361 3.08 4.04 37.16
C PRO A 361 2.80 5.00 38.31
N GLY A 362 1.72 5.78 38.19
CA GLY A 362 1.56 6.96 39.03
C GLY A 362 0.13 7.49 39.19
N ALA A 363 -0.90 6.68 38.92
CA ALA A 363 -2.28 7.05 39.23
C ALA A 363 -2.93 6.00 40.14
N SER A 364 -2.37 5.84 41.34
CA SER A 364 -3.09 5.29 42.48
C SER A 364 -3.06 6.35 43.56
N GLY A 365 -4.22 6.96 43.80
CA GLY A 365 -4.38 7.95 44.85
C GLY A 365 -4.08 7.35 46.21
N ASP A 366 -3.28 8.06 46.99
CA ASP A 366 -3.60 8.32 48.38
C ASP A 366 -2.91 9.63 48.78
N GLY A 367 -3.73 10.59 49.17
CA GLY A 367 -3.25 11.88 49.64
C GLY A 367 -2.72 11.78 51.06
N MET A 368 -1.66 12.53 51.35
CA MET A 368 -1.38 13.08 52.69
C MET A 368 -0.47 14.33 52.54
N PRO A 369 -0.59 15.31 53.46
CA PRO A 369 -0.29 16.71 53.18
C PRO A 369 1.16 17.12 53.52
N LEU A 370 1.53 18.27 52.95
CA LEU A 370 2.69 19.10 53.28
C LEU A 370 2.82 19.40 54.79
N MET A 371 3.96 19.01 55.38
CA MET A 371 4.75 19.71 56.41
C MET A 371 6.17 19.09 56.32
N GLY A 372 7.29 19.78 56.34
CA GLY A 372 7.68 21.03 56.97
C GLY A 372 9.00 20.76 57.70
N ASN A 373 10.11 21.21 57.12
CA ASN A 373 11.29 21.83 57.76
C ASN A 373 12.42 22.02 56.75
#